data_AF-A0A6P1AAP3-F1
#
_entry.id   AF-A0A6P1AAP3-F1
#
_cell.length_a   1.000
_cell.length_b   1.000
_cell.length_c   1.000
_cell.angle_alpha   90.00
_cell.angle_beta   90.00
_cell.angle_gamma   90.00
#
_symmetry.space_group_name_H-M   'P 1'
#
loop_
_entity.id
_entity.type
_entity.pdbx_description
1 polymer ?
#
loop_
_entity_poly.entity_id
_entity_poly.type
_entity_poly.pdbx_seq_one_letter_code
_entity_poly.pdbx_strand_id
1 'polypeptide(L)'
;MLNFITNQPKQRNIIKQTERLQAAAELSDRLEFGDWDNEEYAQILEKVAKVAAQEQDNEIRETLLNGMANALSQRDCHRQLNLEPLVEIISKVEGDCLLHIIDILGLSRNIVYAPSLKLLLQHSNPEIRENAAIALREMGD
;
A
#
# COMPACT_ATOMS: atom_id res chain seq x y z
N MET A 1 45.96 5.16 -1.48
CA MET A 1 45.19 3.90 -1.58
C MET A 1 43.86 4.12 -0.91
N LEU A 2 42.78 4.35 -1.67
CA LEU A 2 41.39 4.17 -1.24
C LEU A 2 40.48 4.41 -2.46
N ASN A 3 39.35 3.70 -2.50
CA ASN A 3 38.28 3.69 -3.51
C ASN A 3 38.46 2.78 -4.73
N PHE A 4 38.46 1.47 -4.49
CA PHE A 4 38.12 0.44 -5.49
C PHE A 4 36.86 -0.38 -5.14
N ILE A 5 36.01 0.09 -4.22
CA ILE A 5 34.91 -0.72 -3.68
C ILE A 5 33.57 -0.52 -4.42
N THR A 6 33.41 0.48 -5.29
CA THR A 6 32.08 0.83 -5.86
C THR A 6 31.71 0.14 -7.19
N ASN A 7 32.40 -0.91 -7.62
CA ASN A 7 32.26 -1.44 -9.00
C ASN A 7 31.72 -2.88 -9.13
N GLN A 8 31.29 -3.54 -8.05
CA GLN A 8 30.68 -4.86 -8.13
C GLN A 8 29.15 -4.75 -8.30
N PRO A 9 28.53 -5.38 -9.32
CA PRO A 9 27.10 -5.23 -9.62
C PRO A 9 26.20 -5.67 -8.46
N LYS A 10 26.60 -6.69 -7.70
CA LYS A 10 25.87 -7.15 -6.51
C LYS A 10 25.82 -6.10 -5.40
N GLN A 11 26.92 -5.39 -5.14
CA GLN A 11 26.96 -4.32 -4.13
C GLN A 11 26.19 -3.08 -4.58
N ARG A 12 26.22 -2.73 -5.87
CA ARG A 12 25.39 -1.65 -6.42
C ARG A 12 23.90 -1.95 -6.29
N ASN A 13 23.50 -3.19 -6.52
CA ASN A 13 22.10 -3.61 -6.40
C ASN A 13 21.61 -3.53 -4.94
N ILE A 14 22.43 -3.96 -3.98
CA ILE A 14 22.11 -3.86 -2.55
C ILE A 14 21.96 -2.39 -2.12
N ILE A 15 22.91 -1.52 -2.46
CA ILE A 15 22.84 -0.08 -2.12
C ILE A 15 21.57 0.54 -2.70
N LYS A 16 21.27 0.26 -3.98
CA LYS A 16 20.07 0.78 -4.65
C LYS A 16 18.77 0.27 -4.01
N GLN A 17 18.76 -0.97 -3.51
CA GLN A 17 17.60 -1.54 -2.83
C GLN A 17 17.40 -0.86 -1.47
N THR A 18 18.48 -0.67 -0.69
CA THR A 18 18.44 0.05 0.59
C THR A 18 17.97 1.50 0.41
N GLU A 19 18.45 2.21 -0.60
CA GLU A 19 18.00 3.58 -0.91
C GLU A 19 16.51 3.64 -1.24
N ARG A 20 15.98 2.64 -1.96
CA ARG A 20 14.54 2.57 -2.29
C ARG A 20 13.69 2.26 -1.07
N LEU A 21 14.14 1.35 -0.21
CA LEU A 21 13.43 1.05 1.04
C LEU A 21 13.40 2.27 1.96
N GLN A 22 14.54 2.97 2.10
CA GLN A 22 14.62 4.22 2.86
C GLN A 22 13.65 5.28 2.29
N ALA A 23 13.61 5.44 0.97
CA ALA A 23 12.68 6.37 0.33
C ALA A 23 11.20 5.99 0.54
N ALA A 24 10.87 4.69 0.58
CA ALA A 24 9.52 4.21 0.90
C ALA A 24 9.13 4.50 2.36
N ALA A 25 10.06 4.32 3.29
CA ALA A 25 9.85 4.67 4.70
C ALA A 25 9.65 6.18 4.88
N GLU A 26 10.50 7.00 4.27
CA GLU A 26 10.36 8.47 4.31
C GLU A 26 9.05 8.95 3.70
N LEU A 27 8.59 8.31 2.62
CA LEU A 27 7.29 8.61 2.04
C LEU A 27 6.13 8.24 2.97
N SER A 28 6.24 7.11 3.68
CA SER A 28 5.24 6.67 4.66
C SER A 28 5.11 7.67 5.81
N ASP A 29 6.24 8.11 6.38
CA ASP A 29 6.26 9.14 7.42
C ASP A 29 5.63 10.45 6.93
N ARG A 30 5.92 10.84 5.68
CA ARG A 30 5.34 12.05 5.09
C ARG A 30 3.86 11.93 4.81
N LEU A 31 3.34 10.76 4.45
CA LEU A 31 1.90 10.55 4.30
C LEU A 31 1.17 10.72 5.63
N GLU A 32 1.77 10.24 6.72
CA GLU A 32 1.16 10.28 8.05
C GLU A 32 1.24 11.67 8.70
N PHE A 33 2.38 12.36 8.60
CA PHE A 33 2.63 13.61 9.33
C PHE A 33 2.72 14.86 8.46
N GLY A 34 2.61 14.71 7.13
CA GLY A 34 2.72 15.84 6.20
C GLY A 34 1.48 16.73 6.21
N ASP A 35 1.72 18.04 6.08
CA ASP A 35 0.67 19.04 5.89
C ASP A 35 0.31 19.12 4.41
N TRP A 36 -0.67 18.30 4.01
CA TRP A 36 -1.16 18.21 2.64
C TRP A 36 -2.55 18.82 2.54
N ASP A 37 -2.84 19.59 1.49
CA ASP A 37 -4.23 19.84 1.14
C ASP A 37 -4.91 18.54 0.66
N ASN A 38 -6.25 18.53 0.65
CA ASN A 38 -7.02 17.32 0.36
C ASN A 38 -6.79 16.78 -1.06
N GLU A 39 -6.56 17.66 -2.04
CA GLU A 39 -6.39 17.25 -3.44
C GLU A 39 -4.98 16.68 -3.67
N GLU A 40 -3.96 17.35 -3.13
CA GLU A 40 -2.59 16.84 -3.15
C GLU A 40 -2.49 15.49 -2.43
N TYR A 41 -3.11 15.36 -1.25
CA TYR A 41 -3.13 14.12 -0.49
C TYR A 41 -3.71 12.96 -1.31
N ALA A 42 -4.88 13.16 -1.92
CA ALA A 42 -5.52 12.14 -2.76
C ALA A 42 -4.63 11.73 -3.95
N GLN A 43 -4.02 12.71 -4.63
CA GLN A 43 -3.13 12.43 -5.77
C GLN A 43 -1.87 11.65 -5.35
N ILE A 44 -1.34 11.90 -4.16
CA ILE A 44 -0.17 11.17 -3.65
C ILE A 44 -0.57 9.73 -3.32
N LEU A 45 -1.70 9.51 -2.62
CA LEU A 45 -2.19 8.17 -2.32
C LEU A 45 -2.41 7.35 -3.60
N GLU A 46 -3.04 7.92 -4.63
CA GLU A 46 -3.24 7.24 -5.93
C GLU A 46 -1.90 6.89 -6.61
N LYS A 47 -0.88 7.76 -6.51
CA LYS A 47 0.46 7.47 -7.03
C LYS A 47 1.13 6.36 -6.23
N VAL A 48 1.02 6.36 -4.90
CA VAL A 48 1.58 5.34 -4.02
C VAL A 48 0.94 3.99 -4.30
N ALA A 49 -0.39 3.93 -4.42
CA ALA A 49 -1.13 2.73 -4.81
C ALA A 49 -0.60 2.14 -6.12
N LYS A 50 -0.39 2.99 -7.14
CA LYS A 50 0.16 2.55 -8.42
C LYS A 50 1.59 2.03 -8.31
N VAL A 51 2.45 2.67 -7.52
CA VAL A 51 3.84 2.23 -7.31
C VAL A 51 3.87 0.90 -6.56
N ALA A 52 3.11 0.78 -5.47
CA ALA A 52 3.02 -0.45 -4.70
C ALA A 52 2.52 -1.64 -5.56
N ALA A 53 1.54 -1.41 -6.43
CA ALA A 53 1.04 -2.44 -7.35
C ALA A 53 2.10 -2.97 -8.34
N GLN A 54 3.09 -2.15 -8.68
CA GLN A 54 4.14 -2.47 -9.65
C GLN A 54 5.44 -2.95 -8.98
N GLU A 55 5.62 -2.66 -7.69
CA GLU A 55 6.78 -3.04 -6.92
C GLU A 55 6.95 -4.55 -6.90
N GLN A 56 8.18 -5.05 -7.09
CA GLN A 56 8.51 -6.48 -7.07
C GLN A 56 9.15 -6.91 -5.76
N ASP A 57 9.73 -5.96 -5.05
CA ASP A 57 10.29 -6.17 -3.73
C ASP A 57 9.19 -6.14 -2.68
N ASN A 58 8.94 -7.28 -2.02
CA ASN A 58 7.86 -7.38 -1.04
C ASN A 58 8.05 -6.44 0.16
N GLU A 59 9.28 -6.20 0.61
CA GLU A 59 9.56 -5.34 1.77
C GLU A 59 9.24 -3.87 1.43
N ILE A 60 9.64 -3.43 0.23
CA ILE A 60 9.29 -2.10 -0.26
C ILE A 60 7.79 -1.98 -0.49
N ARG A 61 7.15 -3.00 -1.08
CA ARG A 61 5.70 -3.00 -1.33
C ARG A 61 4.94 -2.89 -0.01
N GLU A 62 5.27 -3.73 0.96
CA GLU A 62 4.66 -3.74 2.28
C GLU A 62 4.82 -2.39 2.97
N THR A 63 6.03 -1.80 2.94
CA THR A 63 6.30 -0.47 3.51
C THR A 63 5.36 0.59 2.92
N LEU A 64 5.21 0.62 1.60
CA LEU A 64 4.33 1.58 0.91
C LEU A 64 2.85 1.36 1.25
N LEU A 65 2.40 0.10 1.29
CA LEU A 65 1.01 -0.24 1.61
C LEU A 65 0.66 0.06 3.06
N ASN A 66 1.55 -0.30 3.99
CA ASN A 66 1.39 0.01 5.41
C ASN A 66 1.33 1.52 5.66
N GLY A 67 2.24 2.30 5.07
CA GLY A 67 2.22 3.76 5.15
C GLY A 67 0.92 4.36 4.64
N MET A 68 0.38 3.81 3.55
CA MET A 68 -0.90 4.26 3.00
C MET A 68 -2.10 3.88 3.87
N ALA A 69 -2.14 2.67 4.42
CA ALA A 69 -3.17 2.23 5.37
C ALA A 69 -3.17 3.11 6.64
N ASN A 70 -1.99 3.37 7.21
CA ASN A 70 -1.84 4.26 8.36
C ASN A 70 -2.36 5.66 8.06
N ALA A 71 -1.96 6.24 6.93
CA ALA A 71 -2.38 7.58 6.53
C ALA A 71 -3.92 7.68 6.38
N LEU A 72 -4.55 6.67 5.74
CA LEU A 72 -6.00 6.60 5.61
C LEU A 72 -6.73 6.37 6.94
N SER A 73 -6.11 5.68 7.90
CA SER A 73 -6.69 5.47 9.23
C SER A 73 -6.73 6.76 10.08
N GLN A 74 -5.80 7.68 9.84
CA GLN A 74 -5.68 8.94 10.60
C GLN A 74 -6.48 10.08 9.97
N ARG A 75 -6.68 10.04 8.65
CA ARG A 75 -7.30 11.12 7.89
C ARG A 75 -8.25 10.57 6.83
N ASP A 76 -9.52 10.94 6.97
CA ASP A 76 -10.52 10.68 5.93
C ASP A 76 -10.11 11.37 4.62
N CYS A 77 -10.11 10.61 3.53
CA CYS A 77 -9.99 11.18 2.19
C CYS A 77 -11.39 11.55 1.68
N HIS A 78 -11.67 12.85 1.58
CA HIS A 78 -12.99 13.33 1.11
C HIS A 78 -13.23 13.10 -0.39
N ARG A 79 -12.21 12.65 -1.12
CA ARG A 79 -12.28 12.32 -2.55
C ARG A 79 -12.24 10.81 -2.73
N GLN A 80 -13.00 10.33 -3.71
CA GLN A 80 -12.86 8.94 -4.16
C GLN A 80 -11.49 8.71 -4.79
N LEU A 81 -10.70 7.84 -4.16
CA LEU A 81 -9.40 7.42 -4.66
C LEU A 81 -9.56 6.39 -5.76
N ASN A 82 -8.74 6.50 -6.82
CA ASN A 82 -8.56 5.43 -7.79
C ASN A 82 -7.56 4.37 -7.28
N LEU A 83 -8.09 3.30 -6.69
CA LEU A 83 -7.36 2.17 -6.13
C LEU A 83 -7.41 0.92 -7.03
N GLU A 84 -7.86 1.06 -8.29
CA GLU A 84 -7.90 -0.05 -9.26
C GLU A 84 -6.57 -0.81 -9.39
N PRO A 85 -5.38 -0.15 -9.38
CA PRO A 85 -4.11 -0.86 -9.43
C PRO A 85 -3.92 -1.89 -8.30
N LEU A 86 -4.47 -1.64 -7.11
CA LEU A 86 -4.40 -2.59 -6.00
C LEU A 86 -5.39 -3.75 -6.18
N VAL A 87 -6.58 -3.46 -6.70
CA VAL A 87 -7.59 -4.48 -7.03
C VAL A 87 -7.04 -5.46 -8.07
N GLU A 88 -6.31 -4.98 -9.08
CA GLU A 88 -5.71 -5.82 -10.13
C GLU A 88 -4.68 -6.85 -9.62
N ILE A 89 -4.10 -6.61 -8.43
CA ILE A 89 -3.08 -7.47 -7.83
C ILE A 89 -3.57 -8.22 -6.58
N ILE A 90 -4.78 -7.96 -6.09
CA ILE A 90 -5.27 -8.49 -4.80
C ILE A 90 -5.27 -10.02 -4.71
N SER A 91 -5.43 -10.71 -5.85
CA SER A 91 -5.38 -12.19 -5.92
C SER A 91 -3.96 -12.77 -6.07
N LYS A 92 -2.95 -11.92 -6.22
CA LYS A 92 -1.55 -12.28 -6.48
C LYS A 92 -0.62 -11.99 -5.32
N VAL A 93 -1.14 -11.35 -4.28
CA VAL A 93 -0.41 -10.93 -3.08
C VAL A 93 -0.95 -11.69 -1.88
N GLU A 94 -0.06 -11.98 -0.95
CA GLU A 94 -0.33 -12.76 0.26
C GLU A 94 0.29 -12.06 1.47
N GLY A 95 -0.02 -12.55 2.68
CA GLY A 95 0.51 -12.01 3.93
C GLY A 95 0.11 -10.55 4.16
N ASP A 96 1.03 -9.79 4.76
CA ASP A 96 0.77 -8.42 5.23
C ASP A 96 0.45 -7.46 4.08
N CYS A 97 1.05 -7.66 2.90
CA CYS A 97 0.68 -6.91 1.70
C CYS A 97 -0.81 -7.03 1.35
N LEU A 98 -1.38 -8.25 1.45
CA LEU A 98 -2.80 -8.46 1.19
C LEU A 98 -3.67 -7.80 2.27
N LEU A 99 -3.28 -7.94 3.54
CA LEU A 99 -3.98 -7.31 4.65
C LEU A 99 -4.04 -5.79 4.49
N HIS A 100 -2.91 -5.15 4.19
CA HIS A 100 -2.89 -3.70 3.96
C HIS A 100 -3.75 -3.28 2.77
N ILE A 101 -3.78 -4.06 1.68
CA ILE A 101 -4.68 -3.76 0.55
C ILE A 101 -6.15 -3.82 0.99
N ILE A 102 -6.53 -4.80 1.81
CA ILE A 102 -7.89 -4.90 2.35
C ILE A 102 -8.23 -3.65 3.17
N ASP A 103 -7.33 -3.24 4.07
CA ASP A 103 -7.50 -2.05 4.92
C ASP A 103 -7.63 -0.79 4.06
N ILE A 104 -6.75 -0.59 3.09
CA ILE A 104 -6.77 0.55 2.17
C ILE A 104 -8.12 0.63 1.45
N LEU A 105 -8.63 -0.50 0.93
CA LEU A 105 -9.92 -0.53 0.25
C LEU A 105 -11.05 -0.17 1.24
N GLY A 106 -11.08 -0.77 2.43
CA GLY A 106 -12.07 -0.47 3.49
C GLY A 106 -12.08 1.01 3.87
N LEU A 107 -10.91 1.54 4.21
CA LEU A 107 -10.70 2.92 4.65
C LEU A 107 -10.95 3.95 3.53
N SER A 108 -10.87 3.54 2.25
CA SER A 108 -11.31 4.41 1.14
C SER A 108 -12.82 4.70 1.15
N ARG A 109 -13.60 3.86 1.85
CA ARG A 109 -15.07 3.88 1.92
C ARG A 109 -15.75 3.94 0.56
N ASN A 110 -15.06 3.47 -0.49
CA ASN A 110 -15.55 3.50 -1.85
C ASN A 110 -16.20 2.14 -2.19
N ILE A 111 -17.54 2.12 -2.17
CA ILE A 111 -18.36 0.91 -2.35
C ILE A 111 -18.10 0.19 -3.69
N VAL A 112 -17.52 0.87 -4.68
CA VAL A 112 -17.15 0.24 -5.97
C VAL A 112 -16.16 -0.92 -5.79
N TYR A 113 -15.40 -0.94 -4.70
CA TYR A 113 -14.43 -2.00 -4.38
C TYR A 113 -14.99 -3.16 -3.55
N ALA A 114 -16.23 -3.05 -3.05
CA ALA A 114 -16.88 -4.10 -2.26
C ALA A 114 -16.94 -5.47 -2.96
N PRO A 115 -17.20 -5.57 -4.29
CA PRO A 115 -17.18 -6.87 -4.97
C PRO A 115 -15.85 -7.61 -4.84
N SER A 116 -14.72 -6.90 -4.89
CA SER A 116 -13.38 -7.49 -4.74
C SER A 116 -13.16 -8.02 -3.32
N LEU A 117 -13.61 -7.29 -2.30
CA LEU A 117 -13.54 -7.73 -0.90
C LEU A 117 -14.46 -8.92 -0.61
N LYS A 118 -15.65 -8.99 -1.23
CA LYS A 118 -16.58 -10.12 -1.06
C LYS A 118 -15.98 -11.45 -1.51
N LEU A 119 -15.10 -11.44 -2.51
CA LEU A 119 -14.38 -12.64 -2.94
C LEU A 119 -13.47 -13.19 -1.82
N LEU A 120 -12.91 -12.31 -1.00
CA LEU A 120 -12.00 -12.66 0.10
C LEU A 120 -12.74 -13.24 1.32
N LEU A 121 -14.06 -13.10 1.43
CA LEU A 121 -14.85 -13.75 2.48
C LEU A 121 -14.81 -15.28 2.41
N GLN A 122 -14.37 -15.85 1.29
CA GLN A 122 -14.20 -17.30 1.11
C GLN A 122 -12.73 -17.73 1.17
N HIS A 123 -11.81 -16.82 1.50
CA HIS A 123 -10.38 -17.11 1.55
C HIS A 123 -10.05 -18.19 2.60
N SER A 124 -9.03 -19.01 2.35
CA SER A 124 -8.64 -20.12 3.24
C SER A 124 -8.14 -19.62 4.59
N ASN A 125 -7.36 -18.53 4.59
CA ASN A 125 -6.87 -17.87 5.81
C ASN A 125 -8.02 -17.14 6.54
N PRO A 126 -8.33 -17.48 7.81
CA PRO A 126 -9.37 -16.80 8.62
C PRO A 126 -9.13 -15.31 8.81
N GLU A 127 -7.90 -14.87 8.95
CA GLU A 127 -7.55 -13.47 9.17
C GLU A 127 -7.92 -12.61 7.95
N ILE A 128 -7.68 -13.11 6.74
CA ILE A 128 -8.10 -12.46 5.49
C ILE A 128 -9.62 -12.32 5.44
N ARG A 129 -10.37 -13.37 5.85
CA ARG A 129 -11.84 -13.31 5.87
C ARG A 129 -12.34 -12.26 6.86
N GLU A 130 -11.74 -12.20 8.04
CA GLU A 130 -12.10 -11.24 9.08
C GLU A 130 -11.83 -9.81 8.64
N ASN A 131 -10.64 -9.52 8.12
CA ASN A 131 -10.30 -8.19 7.61
C ASN A 131 -11.20 -7.79 6.42
N ALA A 132 -11.51 -8.70 5.50
CA ALA A 132 -12.44 -8.42 4.41
C ALA A 132 -13.84 -8.05 4.92
N ALA A 133 -14.33 -8.72 5.96
CA ALA A 133 -15.62 -8.39 6.58
C ALA A 133 -15.60 -7.05 7.31
N ILE A 134 -14.47 -6.70 7.96
CA ILE A 134 -14.27 -5.39 8.59
C ILE A 134 -14.29 -4.29 7.53
N ALA A 135 -13.51 -4.44 6.46
CA ALA A 135 -13.42 -3.47 5.37
C ALA A 135 -14.76 -3.24 4.67
N LEU A 136 -15.57 -4.29 4.45
CA LEU A 136 -16.93 -4.17 3.91
C LEU A 136 -17.83 -3.34 4.83
N ARG A 137 -17.76 -3.58 6.14
CA ARG A 137 -18.52 -2.82 7.14
C ARG A 137 -18.13 -1.33 7.15
N GLU A 138 -16.86 -1.00 6.95
CA GLU A 138 -16.39 0.39 6.83
C GLU A 138 -16.97 1.12 5.61
N MET A 139 -17.24 0.39 4.53
CA MET A 139 -17.91 0.90 3.34
C MET A 139 -19.44 1.01 3.50
N GLY A 140 -20.02 0.42 4.55
CA GLY A 140 -21.47 0.34 4.77
C GLY A 140 -22.18 -0.77 3.98
N ASP A 141 -21.45 -1.82 3.59
CA ASP A 141 -21.98 -3.07 3.00
C ASP A 141 -22.17 -4.16 4.08
#